data_AF-I2C5L9-F1
#
_entry.id   AF-I2C5L9-F1
#
_cell.length_a   1.000
_cell.length_b   1.000
_cell.length_c   1.000
_cell.angle_alpha   90.00
_cell.angle_beta   90.00
_cell.angle_gamma   90.00
#
_symmetry.space_group_name_H-M   'P 1'
#
loop_
_entity.id
_entity.type
_entity.pdbx_description
1 polymer ?
#
loop_
_entity_poly.entity_id
_entity_poly.type
_entity_poly.pdbx_seq_one_letter_code
_entity_poly.pdbx_strand_id
1 'polypeptide(L)'
;MPTRPDHVDEKIKDYIKNKVPHFFINAKDKEEHGVELINESTVNKLDSIIPSDRINFAAVAGKFDYRFLLKNKDIKLDEAIISEYKRLDQNKKWLMNDEDIKPGQKLYVYKVIKDRLLKIHEDEQYVADVLIKYLYKKKSKFKSTLWECFGDTILENLRKNLKNTTKCSSCLKIIKSSSNRKKYCTSCFNKREKERQREKWHKNKTKYRSAT
;
A
#
# COMPACT_ATOMS: atom_id res chain seq x y z
N MET A 1 25.69 -21.07 28.56
CA MET A 1 26.15 -20.16 27.48
C MET A 1 27.68 -20.08 27.57
N PRO A 2 28.42 -20.04 26.45
CA PRO A 2 29.86 -19.85 26.50
C PRO A 2 30.19 -18.49 27.15
N THR A 3 31.23 -18.47 27.98
CA THR A 3 31.71 -17.25 28.63
C THR A 3 32.51 -16.41 27.62
N ARG A 4 32.16 -15.14 27.50
CA ARG A 4 32.84 -14.21 26.60
C ARG A 4 34.28 -13.94 27.08
N PRO A 5 35.28 -13.81 26.18
CA PRO A 5 36.64 -13.41 26.54
C PRO A 5 36.71 -12.01 27.19
N ASP A 6 37.55 -11.87 28.22
CA ASP A 6 37.61 -10.67 29.08
C ASP A 6 37.87 -9.37 28.29
N HIS A 7 38.84 -9.39 27.36
CA HIS A 7 39.19 -8.22 26.54
C HIS A 7 38.03 -7.75 25.63
N VAL A 8 37.15 -8.65 25.21
CA VAL A 8 35.96 -8.31 24.43
C VAL A 8 34.88 -7.75 25.35
N ASP A 9 34.74 -8.34 26.53
CA ASP A 9 33.76 -7.90 27.52
C ASP A 9 34.05 -6.50 28.06
N GLU A 10 35.31 -6.17 28.31
CA GLU A 10 35.75 -4.83 28.70
C GLU A 10 35.40 -3.78 27.65
N LYS A 11 35.72 -4.03 26.38
CA LYS A 11 35.37 -3.14 25.27
C LYS A 11 33.86 -2.95 25.15
N ILE A 12 33.10 -4.04 25.26
CA ILE A 12 31.64 -3.98 25.16
C ILE A 12 31.05 -3.20 26.35
N LYS A 13 31.54 -3.43 27.56
CA LYS A 13 31.11 -2.69 28.76
C LYS A 13 31.35 -1.19 28.64
N ASP A 14 32.42 -0.77 27.96
CA ASP A 14 32.68 0.64 27.66
C ASP A 14 31.56 1.25 26.80
N TYR A 15 31.13 0.56 25.73
CA TYR A 15 30.06 1.03 24.85
C TYR A 15 28.65 0.97 25.46
N ILE A 16 28.37 0.02 26.36
CA ILE A 16 27.02 -0.17 26.96
C ILE A 16 26.71 0.88 28.04
N LYS A 17 27.72 1.52 28.64
CA LYS A 17 27.53 2.52 29.70
C LYS A 17 26.85 3.79 29.20
N ASN A 18 27.02 4.13 27.92
CA ASN A 18 26.46 5.34 27.36
C ASN A 18 24.97 5.17 27.07
N LYS A 19 24.25 6.29 27.11
CA LYS A 19 22.84 6.29 26.72
C LYS A 19 22.75 5.97 25.23
N VAL A 20 21.62 5.43 24.80
CA VAL A 20 21.39 5.21 23.37
C VAL A 20 21.12 6.54 22.67
N PRO A 21 21.38 6.66 21.35
CA PRO A 21 21.06 7.85 20.57
C PRO A 21 19.61 8.33 20.76
N HIS A 22 19.40 9.64 20.72
CA HIS A 22 18.09 10.30 20.82
C HIS A 22 17.00 9.66 19.94
N PHE A 23 17.35 9.27 18.72
CA PHE A 23 16.44 8.63 17.76
C PHE A 23 15.65 7.43 18.33
N PHE A 24 16.17 6.74 19.34
CA PHE A 24 15.51 5.58 19.93
C PHE A 24 14.20 5.87 20.69
N ILE A 25 13.89 7.14 20.96
CA ILE A 25 12.54 7.56 21.40
C ILE A 25 11.48 7.09 20.38
N ASN A 26 11.81 7.11 19.08
CA ASN A 26 10.88 6.77 18.00
C ASN A 26 10.72 5.25 17.74
N ALA A 27 11.57 4.38 18.31
CA ALA A 27 11.66 2.97 17.89
C ALA A 27 11.69 1.94 19.04
N LYS A 28 11.89 2.36 20.30
CA LYS A 28 12.14 1.45 21.44
C LYS A 28 11.48 1.87 22.76
N ASP A 29 10.40 2.66 22.71
CA ASP A 29 9.67 3.13 23.91
C ASP A 29 10.61 3.76 24.95
N LYS A 30 11.63 4.49 24.49
CA LYS A 30 12.58 5.19 25.35
C LYS A 30 12.05 6.58 25.63
N GLU A 31 12.14 6.99 26.90
CA GLU A 31 11.84 8.36 27.33
C GLU A 31 13.03 9.29 27.05
N GLU A 32 12.78 10.60 26.89
CA GLU A 32 13.80 11.62 26.59
C GLU A 32 14.99 11.60 27.57
N HIS A 33 14.73 11.36 28.86
CA HIS A 33 15.78 11.30 29.86
C HIS A 33 16.64 10.02 29.77
N GLY A 34 16.15 8.98 29.10
CA GLY A 34 16.79 7.69 28.91
C GLY A 34 17.69 7.59 27.67
N VAL A 35 17.81 8.68 26.91
CA VAL A 35 18.63 8.77 25.68
C VAL A 35 19.67 9.89 25.77
N GLU A 36 20.65 9.87 24.87
CA GLU A 36 21.58 10.99 24.70
C GLU A 36 20.86 12.21 24.10
N LEU A 37 21.45 13.40 24.30
CA LEU A 37 21.04 14.60 23.58
C LEU A 37 21.24 14.42 22.06
N ILE A 38 20.46 15.15 21.27
CA ILE A 38 20.60 15.18 19.82
C ILE A 38 22.03 15.63 19.47
N ASN A 39 22.71 14.82 18.65
CA ASN A 39 24.09 15.05 18.22
C ASN A 39 24.30 14.60 16.77
N GLU A 40 25.50 14.83 16.23
CA GLU A 40 25.83 14.52 14.83
C GLU A 40 26.20 13.04 14.57
N SER A 41 25.90 12.13 15.51
CA SER A 41 26.08 10.70 15.29
C SER A 41 25.24 10.22 14.11
N THR A 42 25.70 9.17 13.44
CA THR A 42 25.03 8.59 12.27
C THR A 42 23.56 8.26 12.53
N VAL A 43 23.23 7.79 13.73
CA VAL A 43 21.86 7.42 14.11
C VAL A 43 20.99 8.65 14.40
N ASN A 44 21.50 9.67 15.11
CA ASN A 44 20.73 10.89 15.38
C ASN A 44 20.49 11.72 14.12
N LYS A 45 21.36 11.65 13.12
CA LYS A 45 21.10 12.25 11.80
C LYS A 45 19.82 11.75 11.14
N LEU A 46 19.40 10.51 11.41
CA LEU A 46 18.14 9.97 10.91
C LEU A 46 16.94 10.79 11.36
N ASP A 47 16.98 11.38 12.56
CA ASP A 47 15.92 12.22 13.09
C ASP A 47 15.72 13.49 12.24
N SER A 48 16.82 14.05 11.71
CA SER A 48 16.78 15.21 10.81
C SER A 48 16.43 14.85 9.36
N ILE A 49 16.79 13.64 8.91
CA ILE A 49 16.61 13.18 7.53
C ILE A 49 15.18 12.66 7.31
N ILE A 50 14.60 11.99 8.30
CA ILE A 50 13.29 11.37 8.22
C ILE A 50 12.25 12.40 8.66
N PRO A 51 11.37 12.88 7.77
CA PRO A 51 10.35 13.84 8.15
C PRO A 51 9.40 13.21 9.19
N SER A 52 9.09 13.96 10.25
CA SER A 52 8.13 13.57 11.28
C SER A 52 6.66 13.72 10.82
N ASP A 53 6.45 14.29 9.62
CA ASP A 53 5.13 14.48 9.03
C ASP A 53 4.44 13.14 8.75
N ARG A 54 3.19 13.03 9.20
CA ARG A 54 2.36 11.86 8.88
C ARG A 54 2.14 11.76 7.38
N ILE A 55 2.54 10.63 6.80
CA ILE A 55 2.36 10.35 5.37
C ILE A 55 0.86 10.28 5.05
N ASN A 56 0.36 11.25 4.28
CA ASN A 56 -0.97 11.20 3.70
C ASN A 56 -0.94 10.38 2.40
N PHE A 57 -1.23 9.08 2.49
CA PHE A 57 -1.24 8.17 1.33
C PHE A 57 -2.18 8.63 0.21
N ALA A 58 -3.28 9.33 0.52
CA ALA A 58 -4.17 9.86 -0.52
C ALA A 58 -3.52 11.01 -1.31
N ALA A 59 -2.69 11.83 -0.66
CA ALA A 59 -1.92 12.87 -1.32
C ALA A 59 -0.79 12.29 -2.20
N VAL A 60 -0.14 11.22 -1.73
CA VAL A 60 1.01 10.60 -2.43
C VAL A 60 0.57 9.67 -3.56
N ALA A 61 -0.37 8.75 -3.28
CA ALA A 61 -0.77 7.69 -4.19
C ALA A 61 -2.10 7.96 -4.92
N GLY A 62 -2.82 9.01 -4.53
CA GLY A 62 -4.15 9.32 -5.06
C GLY A 62 -5.26 8.48 -4.42
N LYS A 63 -6.45 8.57 -5.00
CA LYS A 63 -7.63 7.81 -4.54
C LYS A 63 -7.54 6.35 -4.99
N PHE A 64 -7.60 5.44 -4.04
CA PHE A 64 -7.66 4.00 -4.30
C PHE A 64 -8.97 3.62 -5.02
N ASP A 65 -8.86 2.82 -6.08
CA ASP A 65 -9.98 2.29 -6.86
C ASP A 65 -9.89 0.76 -6.91
N TYR A 66 -10.78 0.08 -6.18
CA TYR A 66 -10.76 -1.38 -6.07
C TYR A 66 -11.06 -2.09 -7.40
N ARG A 67 -11.59 -1.39 -8.41
CA ARG A 67 -11.87 -1.97 -9.74
C ARG A 67 -10.61 -2.41 -10.47
N PHE A 68 -9.43 -1.97 -10.03
CA PHE A 68 -8.14 -2.47 -10.53
C PHE A 68 -7.78 -3.85 -9.97
N LEU A 69 -8.43 -4.29 -8.88
CA LEU A 69 -8.26 -5.64 -8.33
C LEU A 69 -9.09 -6.70 -9.07
N LEU A 70 -10.14 -6.26 -9.78
CA LEU A 70 -11.09 -7.15 -10.45
C LEU A 70 -10.61 -7.54 -11.86
N LYS A 71 -10.84 -8.79 -12.26
CA LYS A 71 -10.79 -9.18 -13.68
C LYS A 71 -12.11 -8.81 -14.37
N ASN A 72 -13.24 -9.25 -13.80
CA ASN A 72 -14.59 -8.90 -14.24
C ASN A 72 -15.16 -7.76 -13.39
N LYS A 73 -15.26 -6.56 -13.97
CA LYS A 73 -15.74 -5.35 -13.28
C LYS A 73 -17.26 -5.39 -13.02
N ASP A 74 -17.98 -6.15 -13.82
CA ASP A 74 -19.43 -6.25 -13.79
C ASP A 74 -19.93 -7.48 -13.00
N ILE A 75 -19.02 -8.22 -12.38
CA ILE A 75 -19.29 -9.43 -11.58
C ILE A 75 -20.49 -9.26 -10.64
N LYS A 76 -21.43 -10.20 -10.63
CA LYS A 76 -22.58 -10.14 -9.70
C LYS A 76 -22.14 -10.62 -8.31
N LEU A 77 -22.84 -10.17 -7.27
CA LEU A 77 -22.60 -10.71 -5.94
C LEU A 77 -23.22 -12.11 -5.86
N ASP A 78 -22.50 -13.02 -5.21
CA ASP A 78 -22.90 -14.40 -5.01
C ASP A 78 -22.99 -14.66 -3.51
N GLU A 79 -24.20 -14.82 -2.99
CA GLU A 79 -24.42 -14.93 -1.55
C GLU A 79 -23.95 -16.27 -0.97
N ALA A 80 -23.83 -17.34 -1.77
CA ALA A 80 -23.28 -18.60 -1.30
C ALA A 80 -21.79 -18.42 -0.94
N ILE A 81 -21.02 -17.80 -1.83
CA ILE A 81 -19.60 -17.48 -1.60
C ILE A 81 -19.44 -16.49 -0.44
N ILE A 82 -20.26 -15.44 -0.41
CA ILE A 82 -20.16 -14.39 0.60
C ILE A 82 -20.51 -14.90 2.00
N SER A 83 -21.57 -15.71 2.12
CA SER A 83 -21.98 -16.29 3.40
C SER A 83 -20.92 -17.24 3.95
N GLU A 84 -20.36 -18.11 3.11
CA GLU A 84 -19.29 -19.01 3.53
C GLU A 84 -18.03 -18.24 3.93
N TYR A 85 -17.64 -17.22 3.15
CA TYR A 85 -16.50 -16.38 3.52
C TYR A 85 -16.69 -15.74 4.89
N LYS A 86 -17.87 -15.17 5.19
CA LYS A 86 -18.15 -14.58 6.51
C LYS A 86 -18.02 -15.62 7.62
N ARG A 87 -18.62 -16.80 7.42
CA ARG A 87 -18.60 -17.90 8.39
C ARG A 87 -17.18 -18.34 8.67
N LEU A 88 -16.36 -18.54 7.64
CA LEU A 88 -14.96 -18.94 7.77
C LEU A 88 -14.09 -17.85 8.39
N ASP A 89 -14.26 -16.59 7.97
CA ASP A 89 -13.47 -15.46 8.48
C ASP A 89 -13.72 -15.16 9.96
N GLN A 90 -14.97 -15.31 10.42
CA GLN A 90 -15.34 -15.17 11.84
C GLN A 90 -14.78 -16.31 12.68
N ASN A 91 -14.80 -17.54 12.15
CA ASN A 91 -14.40 -18.75 12.87
C ASN A 91 -12.93 -19.14 12.66
N LYS A 92 -12.14 -18.33 11.96
CA LYS A 92 -10.73 -18.65 11.63
C LYS A 92 -9.83 -18.86 12.85
N LYS A 93 -10.18 -18.33 14.02
CA LYS A 93 -9.47 -18.61 15.28
C LYS A 93 -9.63 -20.08 15.70
N TRP A 94 -10.81 -20.66 15.50
CA TRP A 94 -11.07 -22.07 15.79
C TRP A 94 -10.31 -22.99 14.83
N LEU A 95 -10.18 -22.57 13.57
CA LEU A 95 -9.33 -23.26 12.59
C LEU A 95 -7.83 -23.21 12.95
N MET A 96 -7.40 -22.36 13.88
CA MET A 96 -6.00 -22.30 14.37
C MET A 96 -5.77 -23.17 15.62
N ASN A 97 -6.84 -23.69 16.24
CA ASN A 97 -6.79 -24.52 17.45
C ASN A 97 -6.85 -26.02 17.13
N ASP A 98 -6.82 -26.39 15.84
CA ASP A 98 -6.69 -27.78 15.42
C ASP A 98 -5.30 -28.28 15.82
N GLU A 99 -5.22 -29.43 16.49
CA GLU A 99 -3.99 -29.97 17.11
C GLU A 99 -2.85 -30.18 16.10
N ASP A 100 -3.19 -30.25 14.81
CA ASP A 100 -2.25 -30.40 13.69
C ASP A 100 -1.49 -29.12 13.30
N ILE A 101 -1.89 -27.94 13.80
CA ILE A 101 -1.34 -26.65 13.34
C ILE A 101 -0.35 -26.09 14.37
N LYS A 102 0.94 -26.31 14.10
CA LYS A 102 2.02 -25.77 14.95
C LYS A 102 2.00 -24.22 14.98
N PRO A 103 2.40 -23.59 16.11
CA PRO A 103 2.53 -22.15 16.20
C PRO A 103 3.47 -21.62 15.11
N GLY A 104 2.96 -20.75 14.23
CA GLY A 104 3.69 -20.22 13.06
C GLY A 104 3.04 -20.53 11.70
N GLN A 105 2.05 -21.41 11.64
CA GLN A 105 1.38 -21.81 10.39
C GLN A 105 0.14 -20.99 10.02
N LYS A 106 0.18 -19.67 10.22
CA LYS A 106 -0.93 -18.75 9.83
C LYS A 106 -1.37 -18.95 8.36
N LEU A 107 -0.43 -19.30 7.48
CA LEU A 107 -0.66 -19.58 6.06
C LEU A 107 -1.54 -20.81 5.80
N TYR A 108 -1.48 -21.84 6.66
CA TYR A 108 -2.25 -23.07 6.48
C TYR A 108 -3.75 -22.82 6.60
N VAL A 109 -4.17 -21.98 7.56
CA VAL A 109 -5.58 -21.65 7.74
C VAL A 109 -6.16 -20.94 6.51
N TYR A 110 -5.40 -20.04 5.88
CA TYR A 110 -5.87 -19.37 4.67
C TYR A 110 -5.95 -20.32 3.48
N LYS A 111 -5.05 -21.32 3.40
CA LYS A 111 -5.18 -22.41 2.42
C LYS A 111 -6.48 -23.20 2.62
N VAL A 112 -6.79 -23.60 3.85
CA VAL A 112 -8.04 -24.33 4.16
C VAL A 112 -9.28 -23.48 3.84
N ILE A 113 -9.26 -22.18 4.16
CA ILE A 113 -10.35 -21.26 3.83
C ILE A 113 -10.52 -21.16 2.31
N LYS A 114 -9.41 -20.98 1.58
CA LYS A 114 -9.41 -20.94 0.11
C LYS A 114 -10.02 -22.21 -0.46
N ASP A 115 -9.56 -23.39 -0.02
CA ASP A 115 -10.04 -24.68 -0.52
C ASP A 115 -11.55 -24.86 -0.26
N ARG A 116 -12.06 -24.43 0.91
CA ARG A 116 -13.50 -24.47 1.22
C ARG A 116 -14.33 -23.55 0.32
N LEU A 117 -13.81 -22.36 0.00
CA LEU A 117 -14.48 -21.43 -0.93
C LEU A 117 -14.48 -21.99 -2.35
N LEU A 118 -13.38 -22.63 -2.78
CA LEU A 118 -13.28 -23.25 -4.11
C LEU A 118 -14.16 -24.49 -4.27
N LYS A 119 -14.59 -25.13 -3.17
CA LYS A 119 -15.62 -26.18 -3.21
C LYS A 119 -17.02 -25.65 -3.55
N ILE A 120 -17.30 -24.37 -3.28
CA ILE A 120 -18.56 -23.74 -3.67
C ILE A 120 -18.53 -23.38 -5.16
N HIS A 121 -17.39 -22.86 -5.62
CA HIS A 121 -17.18 -22.51 -7.01
C HIS A 121 -15.73 -22.73 -7.41
N GLU A 122 -15.50 -23.57 -8.43
CA GLU A 122 -14.17 -24.02 -8.84
C GLU A 122 -13.29 -22.89 -9.42
N ASP A 123 -13.89 -21.89 -10.06
CA ASP A 123 -13.14 -20.75 -10.60
C ASP A 123 -12.67 -19.80 -9.49
N GLU A 124 -11.38 -19.92 -9.15
CA GLU A 124 -10.69 -19.04 -8.22
C GLU A 124 -10.83 -17.55 -8.55
N GLN A 125 -10.79 -17.21 -9.85
CA GLN A 125 -10.89 -15.84 -10.30
C GLN A 125 -12.30 -15.27 -10.12
N TYR A 126 -13.33 -16.09 -10.34
CA TYR A 126 -14.71 -15.73 -10.05
C TYR A 126 -14.91 -15.48 -8.55
N VAL A 127 -14.46 -16.40 -7.69
CA VAL A 127 -14.55 -16.28 -6.24
C VAL A 127 -13.85 -15.01 -5.75
N ALA A 128 -12.62 -14.77 -6.23
CA ALA A 128 -11.88 -13.56 -5.90
C ALA A 128 -12.64 -12.29 -6.29
N ASP A 129 -13.17 -12.21 -7.51
CA ASP A 129 -13.90 -11.03 -8.00
C ASP A 129 -15.18 -10.75 -7.20
N VAL A 130 -15.95 -11.78 -6.85
CA VAL A 130 -17.13 -11.68 -5.98
C VAL A 130 -16.73 -11.09 -4.63
N LEU A 131 -15.71 -11.67 -3.98
CA LEU A 131 -15.27 -11.25 -2.64
C LEU A 131 -14.68 -9.84 -2.63
N ILE A 132 -13.88 -9.49 -3.64
CA ILE A 132 -13.37 -8.13 -3.84
C ILE A 132 -14.54 -7.14 -3.95
N LYS A 133 -15.51 -7.40 -4.84
CA LYS A 133 -16.65 -6.51 -5.04
C LYS A 133 -17.45 -6.35 -3.76
N TYR A 134 -17.71 -7.44 -3.05
CA TYR A 134 -18.41 -7.43 -1.77
C TYR A 134 -17.68 -6.59 -0.71
N LEU A 135 -16.42 -6.93 -0.41
CA LEU A 135 -15.66 -6.37 0.71
C LEU A 135 -15.32 -4.90 0.53
N TYR A 136 -15.02 -4.47 -0.70
CA TYR A 136 -14.69 -3.08 -0.99
C TYR A 136 -15.94 -2.20 -1.14
N LYS A 137 -17.07 -2.71 -1.65
CA LYS A 137 -18.33 -1.95 -1.63
C LYS A 137 -18.87 -1.74 -0.21
N LYS A 138 -18.85 -2.79 0.63
CA LYS A 138 -19.26 -2.70 2.05
C LYS A 138 -18.28 -1.88 2.90
N LYS A 139 -17.07 -1.60 2.40
CA LYS A 139 -15.95 -1.01 3.16
C LYS A 139 -15.59 -1.84 4.40
N SER A 140 -15.65 -3.17 4.30
CA SER A 140 -15.34 -4.08 5.41
C SER A 140 -13.92 -3.86 5.96
N LYS A 141 -13.72 -3.96 7.27
CA LYS A 141 -12.37 -3.94 7.87
C LYS A 141 -11.62 -5.26 7.67
N PHE A 142 -12.33 -6.36 7.40
CA PHE A 142 -11.78 -7.72 7.32
C PHE A 142 -11.40 -8.11 5.89
N LYS A 143 -10.38 -7.44 5.35
CA LYS A 143 -9.84 -7.74 4.00
C LYS A 143 -8.59 -8.60 4.02
N SER A 144 -7.97 -8.81 5.18
CA SER A 144 -6.73 -9.60 5.28
C SER A 144 -6.94 -11.02 4.77
N THR A 145 -8.01 -11.69 5.16
CA THR A 145 -8.32 -13.06 4.71
C THR A 145 -8.50 -13.14 3.19
N LEU A 146 -9.15 -12.16 2.56
CA LEU A 146 -9.20 -12.06 1.09
C LEU A 146 -7.80 -12.05 0.47
N TRP A 147 -6.91 -11.17 0.97
CA TRP A 147 -5.55 -11.03 0.45
C TRP A 147 -4.68 -12.25 0.71
N GLU A 148 -4.86 -12.91 1.84
CA GLU A 148 -4.10 -14.11 2.18
C GLU A 148 -4.57 -15.34 1.38
N CYS A 149 -5.86 -15.41 1.01
CA CYS A 149 -6.39 -16.51 0.19
C CYS A 149 -6.20 -16.30 -1.32
N PHE A 150 -6.39 -15.07 -1.82
CA PHE A 150 -6.47 -14.76 -3.26
C PHE A 150 -5.47 -13.67 -3.69
N GLY A 151 -4.41 -13.46 -2.91
CA GLY A 151 -3.40 -12.43 -3.15
C GLY A 151 -2.74 -12.56 -4.52
N ASP A 152 -2.41 -13.78 -4.95
CA ASP A 152 -1.81 -14.05 -6.25
C ASP A 152 -2.76 -13.70 -7.40
N THR A 153 -4.03 -14.09 -7.29
CA THR A 153 -5.09 -13.75 -8.25
C THR A 153 -5.24 -12.24 -8.37
N ILE A 154 -5.29 -11.54 -7.24
CA ILE A 154 -5.43 -10.08 -7.17
C ILE A 154 -4.20 -9.39 -7.77
N LEU A 155 -3.00 -9.88 -7.47
CA LEU A 155 -1.74 -9.34 -8.00
C LEU A 155 -1.69 -9.47 -9.53
N GLU A 156 -2.12 -10.60 -10.07
CA GLU A 156 -2.16 -10.81 -11.52
C GLU A 156 -3.19 -9.89 -12.19
N ASN A 157 -4.33 -9.66 -11.56
CA ASN A 157 -5.32 -8.68 -12.02
C ASN A 157 -4.77 -7.25 -12.00
N LEU A 158 -4.05 -6.89 -10.94
CA LEU A 158 -3.37 -5.60 -10.84
C LEU A 158 -2.35 -5.41 -11.96
N ARG A 159 -1.49 -6.41 -12.20
CA ARG A 159 -0.51 -6.38 -13.30
C ARG A 159 -1.18 -6.13 -14.65
N LYS A 160 -2.26 -6.87 -14.94
CA LYS A 160 -3.04 -6.70 -16.18
C LYS A 160 -3.71 -5.34 -16.28
N ASN A 161 -4.38 -4.90 -15.22
CA ASN A 161 -5.15 -3.66 -15.20
C ASN A 161 -4.26 -2.40 -15.23
N LEU A 162 -3.02 -2.50 -14.75
CA LEU A 162 -2.06 -1.38 -14.72
C LEU A 162 -1.12 -1.32 -15.92
N LYS A 163 -0.98 -2.39 -16.72
CA LYS A 163 -0.01 -2.52 -17.82
C LYS A 163 0.07 -1.29 -18.74
N ASN A 164 -1.08 -0.77 -19.17
CA ASN A 164 -1.15 0.36 -20.11
C ASN A 164 -1.63 1.64 -19.41
N THR A 165 -1.22 1.85 -18.17
CA THR A 165 -1.60 3.02 -17.39
C THR A 165 -0.41 3.89 -17.05
N THR A 166 -0.65 5.20 -16.95
CA THR A 166 0.33 6.18 -16.50
C THR A 166 -0.32 7.14 -15.50
N LYS A 167 0.48 7.86 -14.72
CA LYS A 167 -0.02 8.85 -13.77
C LYS A 167 -0.05 10.23 -14.44
N CYS A 168 -1.16 10.95 -14.27
CA CYS A 168 -1.26 12.35 -14.70
C CYS A 168 -0.26 13.21 -13.92
N SER A 169 0.62 13.96 -14.61
CA SER A 169 1.63 14.80 -13.96
C SER A 169 1.08 15.99 -13.19
N SER A 170 -0.22 16.29 -13.30
CA SER A 170 -0.85 17.42 -12.60
C SER A 170 -1.73 16.99 -11.43
N CYS A 171 -2.58 15.96 -11.59
CA CYS A 171 -3.50 15.53 -10.54
C CYS A 171 -3.25 14.11 -10.02
N LEU A 172 -2.16 13.46 -10.45
CA LEU A 172 -1.72 12.12 -10.04
C LEU A 172 -2.70 10.97 -10.31
N LYS A 173 -3.86 11.25 -10.92
CA LYS A 173 -4.84 10.22 -11.33
C LYS A 173 -4.22 9.26 -12.35
N ILE A 174 -4.50 7.97 -12.18
CA ILE A 174 -4.14 6.92 -13.13
C ILE A 174 -4.99 7.09 -14.39
N ILE A 175 -4.35 7.12 -15.55
CA ILE A 175 -4.98 7.27 -16.87
C ILE A 175 -4.49 6.18 -17.81
N LYS A 176 -5.33 5.80 -18.78
CA LYS A 176 -4.90 4.94 -19.89
C LYS A 176 -3.87 5.67 -20.74
N SER A 177 -2.71 5.06 -20.90
CA SER A 177 -1.64 5.49 -21.79
C SER A 177 -2.03 5.10 -23.22
N SER A 178 -2.54 6.06 -23.99
CA SER A 178 -2.77 5.87 -25.43
C SER A 178 -1.51 6.14 -26.25
N SER A 179 -0.49 6.74 -25.65
CA SER A 179 0.80 7.07 -26.25
C SER A 179 1.78 7.47 -25.14
N ASN A 180 3.07 7.22 -25.35
CA ASN A 180 4.16 7.67 -24.45
C ASN A 180 4.17 9.20 -24.24
N ARG A 181 3.52 9.97 -25.12
CA ARG A 181 3.39 11.43 -25.01
C ARG A 181 2.29 11.89 -24.05
N LYS A 182 1.38 11.00 -23.63
CA LYS A 182 0.22 11.39 -22.80
C LYS A 182 0.62 11.58 -21.34
N LYS A 183 0.94 12.83 -20.99
CA LYS A 183 1.35 13.24 -19.63
C LYS A 183 0.19 13.64 -18.72
N TYR A 184 -0.96 14.03 -19.29
CA TYR A 184 -2.09 14.59 -18.54
C TYR A 184 -3.38 13.80 -18.80
N CYS A 185 -4.26 13.76 -17.81
CA CYS A 185 -5.65 13.39 -18.02
C CYS A 185 -6.34 14.46 -18.89
N THR A 186 -7.46 14.10 -19.55
CA THR A 186 -8.17 14.99 -20.47
C THR A 186 -8.51 16.34 -19.85
N SER A 187 -8.95 16.36 -18.59
CA SER A 187 -9.29 17.62 -17.90
C SER A 187 -8.07 18.49 -17.62
N CYS A 188 -6.96 17.90 -17.13
CA CYS A 188 -5.71 18.63 -16.91
C CYS A 188 -5.08 19.12 -18.23
N PHE A 189 -5.16 18.30 -19.28
CA PHE A 189 -4.69 18.68 -20.62
C PHE A 189 -5.45 19.92 -21.13
N ASN A 190 -6.78 19.90 -21.08
CA ASN A 190 -7.61 21.01 -21.54
C ASN A 190 -7.35 22.30 -20.75
N LYS A 191 -7.13 22.21 -19.43
CA LYS A 191 -6.76 23.38 -18.61
C LYS A 191 -5.44 23.99 -19.05
N ARG A 192 -4.42 23.15 -19.23
CA ARG A 192 -3.08 23.58 -19.66
C ARG A 192 -3.06 24.12 -21.08
N GLU A 193 -3.88 23.57 -21.97
CA GLU A 193 -4.01 24.09 -23.33
C GLU A 193 -4.64 25.48 -23.33
N LYS A 194 -5.70 25.72 -22.52
CA LYS A 194 -6.28 27.06 -22.35
C LYS A 194 -5.28 28.08 -21.78
N GLU A 195 -4.43 27.68 -20.84
CA GLU A 195 -3.34 28.53 -20.32
C GLU A 195 -2.34 28.86 -21.43
N ARG A 196 -1.87 27.85 -22.17
CA ARG A 196 -0.96 28.05 -23.31
C ARG A 196 -1.54 28.99 -24.37
N GLN A 197 -2.82 28.87 -24.69
CA GLN A 197 -3.47 29.76 -25.67
C GLN A 197 -3.56 31.19 -25.15
N ARG A 198 -3.87 31.39 -23.85
CA ARG A 198 -3.83 32.71 -23.21
C ARG A 198 -2.42 33.32 -23.24
N GLU A 199 -1.39 32.56 -22.88
CA GLU A 199 0.00 33.00 -22.93
C GLU A 199 0.44 33.39 -24.35
N LYS A 200 0.08 32.60 -25.36
CA LYS A 200 0.34 32.92 -26.77
C LYS A 200 -0.34 34.21 -27.20
N TRP A 201 -1.61 34.39 -26.85
CA TRP A 201 -2.35 35.62 -27.14
C TRP A 201 -1.68 36.84 -26.50
N HIS A 202 -1.31 36.77 -25.23
CA HIS A 202 -0.61 37.84 -24.53
C HIS A 202 0.75 38.17 -25.16
N LYS A 203 1.54 37.16 -25.56
CA LYS A 203 2.83 37.36 -26.23
C LYS A 203 2.69 38.03 -27.61
N ASN A 204 1.65 37.67 -28.37
CA ASN A 204 1.45 38.22 -29.70
C ASN A 204 0.65 39.54 -29.71
N LYS A 205 0.05 39.95 -28.58
CA LYS A 205 -0.75 41.17 -28.47
C LYS A 205 0.03 42.44 -28.82
N THR A 206 1.31 42.50 -28.49
CA THR A 206 2.21 43.61 -28.88
C THR A 206 2.49 43.60 -30.38
N LYS A 207 2.65 42.43 -30.99
CA LYS A 207 2.90 42.24 -32.42
C LYS A 207 1.72 42.69 -33.31
N TYR A 208 0.49 42.53 -32.83
CA TYR A 208 -0.72 42.97 -33.52
C TYR A 208 -1.11 44.44 -33.25
N ARG A 209 -0.52 45.09 -32.24
CA ARG A 209 -0.76 46.51 -31.92
C ARG A 209 0.14 47.49 -32.68
N SER A 210 1.25 47.02 -33.24
CA SER A 210 2.19 47.85 -34.02
C SER A 210 1.86 47.92 -35.52
N ALA A 211 0.67 47.47 -35.94
CA ALA A 211 0.23 47.44 -37.34
C ALA A 211 -0.91 48.43 -37.65
N THR A 212 -1.12 49.42 -36.78
CA THR A 212 -2.03 50.56 -36.93
C THR A 212 -1.30 51.82 -36.53
#